data_AF-D1KC13-F1
#
_entry.id   AF-D1KC13-F1
#
_cell.length_a   1.000
_cell.length_b   1.000
_cell.length_c   1.000
_cell.angle_alpha   90.00
_cell.angle_beta   90.00
_cell.angle_gamma   90.00
#
_symmetry.space_group_name_H-M   'P 1'
#
loop_
_entity.id
_entity.type
_entity.pdbx_description
1 polymer ?
#
loop_
_entity_poly.entity_id
_entity_poly.type
_entity_poly.pdbx_seq_one_letter_code
_entity_poly.pdbx_strand_id
1 'polypeptide(L)'
;MIYIEGGTKTQRALSKELYYFCSQELAIKKQIDIDLKIQDIENAQAWTDHEGEGKFYIDIEKDLSSDQFITAFCHEMIHVIQHLRDKPISEKEAYQMESGLSEQFKLLNKN
;
A
#
# COMPACT_ATOMS: atom_id res chain seq x y z
N MET A 1 9.88 -8.10 1.99
CA MET A 1 9.31 -8.23 3.34
C MET A 1 8.59 -6.93 3.69
N ILE A 2 7.71 -6.92 4.70
CA ILE A 2 7.11 -5.69 5.20
C ILE A 2 7.46 -5.51 6.68
N TYR A 3 8.01 -4.35 7.01
CA TYR A 3 8.27 -3.89 8.36
C TYR A 3 7.23 -2.83 8.70
N ILE A 4 6.61 -2.93 9.87
CA ILE A 4 5.48 -2.05 10.23
C ILE A 4 5.75 -1.40 11.58
N GLU A 5 5.77 -0.07 11.58
CA GLU A 5 5.88 0.78 12.76
C GLU A 5 4.57 1.55 12.99
N GLY A 6 4.25 1.82 14.25
CA GLY A 6 3.01 2.53 14.62
C GLY A 6 1.75 1.67 14.48
N GLY A 7 0.61 2.36 14.39
CA GLY A 7 -0.71 1.78 14.21
C GLY A 7 -1.21 0.85 15.34
N THR A 8 -2.49 0.50 15.23
CA THR A 8 -3.14 -0.49 16.11
C THR A 8 -2.72 -1.91 15.74
N LYS A 9 -3.04 -2.89 16.62
CA LYS A 9 -2.83 -4.32 16.28
C LYS A 9 -3.60 -4.73 15.02
N THR A 10 -4.82 -4.23 14.85
CA THR A 10 -5.67 -4.51 13.68
C THR A 10 -5.08 -3.93 12.41
N GLN A 11 -4.66 -2.66 12.42
CA GLN A 11 -4.02 -2.04 11.24
C GLN A 11 -2.75 -2.78 10.82
N ARG A 12 -1.93 -3.25 11.77
CA ARG A 12 -0.72 -4.03 11.46
C ARG A 12 -1.02 -5.41 10.87
N ALA A 13 -2.08 -6.07 11.33
CA ALA A 13 -2.52 -7.34 10.73
C ALA A 13 -3.02 -7.12 9.30
N LEU A 14 -3.91 -6.13 9.14
CA LEU A 14 -4.47 -5.73 7.85
C LEU A 14 -3.39 -5.33 6.84
N SER A 15 -2.37 -4.58 7.26
CA SER A 15 -1.25 -4.17 6.39
C SER A 15 -0.46 -5.36 5.85
N LYS A 16 -0.30 -6.43 6.63
CA LYS A 16 0.37 -7.66 6.17
C LYS A 16 -0.47 -8.36 5.12
N GLU A 17 -1.77 -8.48 5.36
CA GLU A 17 -2.71 -9.08 4.41
C GLU A 17 -2.73 -8.30 3.09
N LEU A 18 -2.82 -6.98 3.15
CA LEU A 18 -2.77 -6.09 1.99
C LEU A 18 -1.44 -6.19 1.24
N TYR A 19 -0.31 -6.22 1.95
CA TYR A 19 1.01 -6.40 1.32
C TYR A 19 1.06 -7.66 0.46
N TYR A 20 0.64 -8.81 1.00
CA TYR A 20 0.68 -10.07 0.25
C TYR A 20 -0.34 -10.08 -0.89
N PHE A 21 -1.55 -9.58 -0.65
CA PHE A 21 -2.58 -9.46 -1.68
C PHE A 21 -2.10 -8.59 -2.85
N CYS A 22 -1.70 -7.35 -2.59
CA CYS A 22 -1.24 -6.42 -3.63
C CYS A 22 -0.01 -6.95 -4.35
N SER A 23 0.92 -7.59 -3.65
CA SER A 23 2.11 -8.19 -4.28
C SER A 23 1.74 -9.27 -5.29
N GLN A 24 0.72 -10.09 -4.97
CA GLN A 24 0.20 -11.11 -5.87
C GLN A 24 -0.56 -10.50 -7.05
N GLU A 25 -1.55 -9.65 -6.78
CA GLU A 25 -2.43 -9.07 -7.80
C GLU A 25 -1.68 -8.17 -8.79
N LEU A 26 -0.71 -7.39 -8.31
CA LEU A 26 0.12 -6.53 -9.16
C LEU A 26 1.27 -7.30 -9.84
N ALA A 27 1.37 -8.61 -9.59
CA ALA A 27 2.42 -9.48 -10.09
C ALA A 27 3.83 -8.93 -9.80
N ILE A 28 4.07 -8.52 -8.55
CA ILE A 28 5.40 -8.12 -8.06
C ILE A 28 6.25 -9.39 -7.94
N LYS A 29 7.11 -9.64 -8.95
CA LYS A 29 7.91 -10.88 -9.03
C LYS A 29 9.24 -10.83 -8.27
N LYS A 30 9.76 -9.63 -8.02
CA LYS A 30 11.01 -9.44 -7.26
C LYS A 30 10.70 -9.30 -5.78
N GLN A 31 11.64 -9.75 -4.95
CA GLN A 31 11.59 -9.44 -3.53
C GLN A 31 11.78 -7.92 -3.36
N ILE A 32 10.83 -7.30 -2.67
CA ILE A 32 10.89 -5.89 -2.27
C ILE A 32 10.75 -5.80 -0.78
N ASP A 33 11.34 -4.77 -0.19
CA ASP A 33 11.19 -4.44 1.22
C ASP A 33 10.40 -3.14 1.36
N ILE A 34 9.35 -3.17 2.18
CA ILE A 34 8.51 -2.02 2.49
C ILE A 34 8.66 -1.72 3.98
N ASP A 35 9.11 -0.51 4.29
CA ASP A 35 9.05 0.08 5.62
C ASP A 35 7.77 0.93 5.72
N LEU A 36 6.74 0.37 6.36
CA LEU A 36 5.45 1.01 6.57
C LEU A 36 5.42 1.73 7.93
N LYS A 37 5.11 3.03 7.94
CA LYS A 37 4.77 3.78 9.16
C LYS A 37 3.31 4.20 9.15
N ILE A 38 2.62 3.88 10.23
CA ILE A 38 1.23 4.28 10.46
C ILE A 38 1.24 5.37 11.53
N GLN A 39 1.16 6.62 11.10
CA GLN A 39 1.43 7.82 11.91
C GLN A 39 0.54 8.99 11.48
N ASP A 40 0.57 10.09 12.24
CA ASP A 40 -0.04 11.35 11.79
C ASP A 40 0.74 11.87 10.58
N ILE A 41 0.03 12.22 9.51
CA ILE A 41 0.60 12.85 8.32
C ILE A 41 -0.20 14.08 7.92
N GLU A 42 0.50 15.13 7.49
CA GLU A 42 -0.15 16.38 7.13
C GLU A 42 -0.58 16.40 5.66
N ASN A 43 -1.82 16.80 5.41
CA ASN A 43 -2.37 17.10 4.07
C ASN A 43 -2.41 15.93 3.07
N ALA A 44 -2.32 14.67 3.52
CA ALA A 44 -2.45 13.48 2.68
C ALA A 44 -3.03 12.30 3.45
N GLN A 45 -3.43 11.25 2.74
CA GLN A 45 -3.84 9.98 3.35
C GLN A 45 -2.72 8.96 3.40
N ALA A 46 -1.78 9.04 2.47
CA ALA A 46 -0.56 8.27 2.46
C ALA A 46 0.49 8.93 1.56
N TRP A 47 1.73 8.45 1.66
CA TRP A 47 2.85 8.78 0.80
C TRP A 47 3.67 7.53 0.52
N THR A 48 4.23 7.43 -0.68
CA THR A 48 5.25 6.43 -1.04
C THR A 48 6.53 7.11 -1.50
N ASP A 49 7.66 6.62 -1.02
CA ASP A 49 9.00 6.97 -1.50
C ASP A 49 9.85 5.70 -1.72
N HIS A 50 11.00 5.84 -2.39
CA HIS A 50 11.92 4.74 -2.61
C HIS A 50 13.39 5.18 -2.55
N GLU A 51 14.24 4.32 -2.01
CA GLU A 51 15.70 4.53 -1.98
C GLU A 51 16.43 3.75 -3.10
N GLY A 52 15.68 3.07 -3.97
CA GLY A 52 16.24 2.17 -4.98
C GLY A 52 16.42 0.74 -4.47
N GLU A 53 16.99 -0.14 -5.29
CA GLU A 53 17.27 -1.55 -4.96
C GLU A 53 16.06 -2.37 -4.45
N GLY A 54 14.83 -1.93 -4.72
CA GLY A 54 13.61 -2.60 -4.25
C GLY A 54 13.21 -2.29 -2.81
N LYS A 55 13.75 -1.23 -2.21
CA LYS A 55 13.34 -0.70 -0.91
C LYS A 55 12.39 0.49 -1.07
N PHE A 56 11.28 0.45 -0.33
CA PHE A 56 10.23 1.45 -0.37
C PHE A 56 9.83 1.86 1.05
N TYR A 57 9.42 3.11 1.17
CA TYR A 57 8.85 3.69 2.37
C TYR A 57 7.41 4.03 2.09
N ILE A 58 6.51 3.61 2.98
CA ILE A 58 5.11 3.98 2.91
C ILE A 58 4.72 4.59 4.24
N ASP A 59 4.18 5.80 4.21
CA ASP A 59 3.57 6.44 5.38
C ASP A 59 2.06 6.51 5.17
N ILE A 60 1.24 6.06 6.12
CA ILE A 60 -0.22 6.11 6.05
C ILE A 60 -0.79 6.79 7.29
N GLU A 61 -1.78 7.68 7.08
CA GLU A 61 -2.51 8.35 8.13
C GLU A 61 -3.15 7.35 9.09
N LYS A 62 -2.82 7.46 10.38
CA LYS A 62 -3.22 6.51 11.42
C LYS A 62 -4.72 6.54 11.72
N ASP A 63 -5.39 7.67 11.51
CA ASP A 63 -6.79 7.88 11.90
C ASP A 63 -7.79 7.58 10.75
N LEU A 64 -7.31 6.99 9.64
CA LEU A 64 -8.17 6.52 8.56
C LEU A 64 -9.13 5.41 9.02
N SER A 65 -10.36 5.45 8.52
CA SER A 65 -11.26 4.29 8.62
C SER A 65 -10.66 3.07 7.91
N SER A 66 -11.11 1.85 8.26
CA SER A 66 -10.59 0.63 7.62
C SER A 66 -10.71 0.64 6.10
N ASP A 67 -11.81 1.16 5.56
CA ASP A 67 -12.00 1.25 4.10
C ASP A 67 -11.03 2.25 3.47
N GLN A 68 -10.84 3.42 4.09
CA GLN A 68 -9.87 4.41 3.61
C GLN A 68 -8.43 3.86 3.69
N PHE A 69 -8.09 3.16 4.77
CA PHE A 69 -6.78 2.56 4.95
C PHE A 69 -6.49 1.50 3.87
N ILE A 70 -7.45 0.63 3.57
CA ILE A 70 -7.33 -0.36 2.49
C ILE A 70 -7.10 0.34 1.15
N THR A 71 -7.91 1.34 0.82
CA THR A 71 -7.79 2.06 -0.46
C THR A 71 -6.46 2.79 -0.58
N ALA A 72 -6.04 3.52 0.47
CA ALA A 72 -4.76 4.23 0.49
C ALA A 72 -3.59 3.26 0.34
N PHE A 73 -3.59 2.13 1.06
CA PHE A 73 -2.53 1.13 0.92
C PHE A 73 -2.48 0.56 -0.52
N CYS A 74 -3.63 0.26 -1.12
CA CYS A 74 -3.69 -0.21 -2.50
C CYS A 74 -3.14 0.84 -3.48
N HIS A 75 -3.44 2.12 -3.27
CA HIS A 75 -2.91 3.25 -4.04
C HIS A 75 -1.38 3.28 -3.98
N GLU A 76 -0.81 3.25 -2.78
CA GLU A 76 0.63 3.25 -2.57
C GLU A 76 1.31 2.02 -3.23
N MET A 77 0.70 0.85 -3.15
CA MET A 77 1.20 -0.35 -3.83
C MET A 77 1.18 -0.22 -5.38
N ILE A 78 0.28 0.59 -5.94
CA ILE A 78 0.29 0.90 -7.37
C ILE A 78 1.51 1.77 -7.72
N HIS A 79 1.86 2.74 -6.88
CA HIS A 79 3.10 3.51 -7.05
C HIS A 79 4.35 2.64 -6.94
N VAL A 80 4.37 1.70 -5.98
CA VAL A 80 5.44 0.71 -5.88
C VAL A 80 5.63 -0.04 -7.20
N ILE A 81 4.57 -0.63 -7.78
CA ILE A 81 4.71 -1.35 -9.05
C ILE A 81 5.06 -0.43 -10.24
N GLN A 82 4.61 0.83 -10.25
CA GLN A 82 5.02 1.81 -11.26
C GLN A 82 6.55 2.03 -11.20
N HIS A 83 7.10 2.28 -10.01
CA HIS A 83 8.56 2.37 -9.80
C HIS A 83 9.28 1.09 -10.22
N LEU A 84 8.76 -0.09 -9.82
CA LEU A 84 9.41 -1.36 -10.14
C LEU A 84 9.48 -1.68 -11.63
N ARG A 85 8.60 -1.08 -12.44
CA ARG A 85 8.48 -1.26 -13.89
C ARG A 85 9.10 -0.10 -14.68
N ASP A 86 9.85 0.78 -14.02
CA ASP A 86 10.45 1.98 -14.61
C ASP A 86 9.42 2.84 -15.37
N LYS A 87 8.17 2.87 -14.87
CA LYS A 87 7.11 3.72 -15.40
C LYS A 87 7.13 5.09 -14.70
N PRO A 88 6.74 6.17 -15.39
CA PRO A 88 6.43 7.43 -14.72
C PRO A 88 5.34 7.22 -13.65
N ILE A 89 5.51 7.88 -12.51
CA ILE A 89 4.49 7.88 -11.46
C ILE A 89 3.27 8.65 -11.93
N SER A 90 2.10 8.02 -11.80
CA SER A 90 0.84 8.53 -12.33
C SER A 90 -0.25 8.36 -11.29
N GLU A 91 -0.55 9.45 -10.57
CA GLU A 91 -1.70 9.59 -9.68
C GLU A 91 -3.00 9.17 -10.35
N LYS A 92 -3.18 9.57 -11.61
CA LYS A 92 -4.38 9.25 -12.38
C LYS A 92 -4.56 7.75 -12.56
N GLU A 93 -3.48 7.01 -12.86
CA GLU A 93 -3.53 5.55 -12.99
C GLU A 93 -3.78 4.90 -11.62
N ALA A 94 -3.15 5.42 -10.56
CA ALA A 94 -3.36 4.94 -9.19
C ALA A 94 -4.83 5.07 -8.76
N TYR A 95 -5.44 6.25 -8.91
CA TYR A 95 -6.86 6.47 -8.63
C TYR A 95 -7.79 5.58 -9.46
N GLN A 96 -7.44 5.27 -10.71
CA GLN A 96 -8.26 4.41 -11.56
C GLN A 96 -8.23 2.94 -11.10
N MET A 97 -7.15 2.51 -10.46
CA MET A 97 -6.91 1.10 -10.11
C MET A 97 -7.19 0.78 -8.64
N GLU A 98 -7.00 1.75 -7.73
CA GLU A 98 -7.11 1.53 -6.27
C GLU A 98 -8.46 0.96 -5.84
N SER A 99 -9.54 1.39 -6.50
CA SER A 99 -10.90 0.98 -6.15
C SER A 99 -11.12 -0.50 -6.51
N GLY A 100 -10.65 -0.92 -7.67
CA GLY A 100 -10.72 -2.32 -8.09
C GLY A 100 -9.94 -3.26 -7.16
N LEU A 101 -8.70 -2.88 -6.80
CA LEU A 101 -7.90 -3.65 -5.85
C LEU A 101 -8.54 -3.71 -4.46
N SER A 102 -8.99 -2.56 -3.94
CA SER A 102 -9.59 -2.49 -2.60
C SER A 102 -10.89 -3.29 -2.52
N GLU A 103 -11.74 -3.24 -3.54
CA GLU A 103 -12.97 -4.05 -3.63
C GLU A 103 -12.67 -5.55 -3.70
N GLN A 104 -11.72 -5.95 -4.53
CA GLN A 104 -11.30 -7.35 -4.63
C GLN A 104 -10.76 -7.87 -3.30
N PHE A 105 -9.90 -7.12 -2.61
CA PHE A 105 -9.41 -7.47 -1.28
C PHE A 105 -10.58 -7.67 -0.29
N LYS A 106 -11.51 -6.72 -0.25
CA LYS A 106 -12.67 -6.78 0.64
C LYS A 106 -13.60 -7.96 0.34
N LEU A 107 -13.74 -8.37 -0.92
CA LEU A 107 -14.55 -9.53 -1.31
C LEU A 107 -13.92 -10.85 -0.86
N LEU A 108 -12.60 -10.98 -0.96
CA LEU A 108 -11.88 -12.20 -0.57
C LEU A 108 -11.89 -12.42 0.95
N ASN A 109 -11.91 -11.34 1.74
CA ASN A 109 -11.84 -11.38 3.21
C ASN A 109 -13.21 -11.25 3.90
N LYS A 110 -14.32 -11.41 3.15
CA LYS A 110 -15.69 -11.39 3.69
C LYS A 110 -16.18 -12.74 4.23
N ASN A 111 -15.32 -13.75 4.35
CA ASN A 111 -15.66 -15.09 4.85
C ASN A 111 -15.02 -15.37 6.21
#